data_AF-A0A2G6GCU0-F1
#
_entry.id   AF-A0A2G6GCU0-F1
#
_cell.length_a   1.000
_cell.length_b   1.000
_cell.length_c   1.000
_cell.angle_alpha   90.00
_cell.angle_beta   90.00
_cell.angle_gamma   90.00
#
_symmetry.space_group_name_H-M   'P 1'
#
loop_
_entity.id
_entity.type
_entity.pdbx_description
1 polymer ?
#
loop_
_entity_poly.entity_id
_entity_poly.type
_entity_poly.pdbx_seq_one_letter_code
_entity_poly.pdbx_strand_id
1 'polypeptide(L)'
;MKFVIGFLLIILGGVIIRYRYHIYNFTGDWGWAQKYLGGNGTVTAISLIGAILIFAGFAYPFGAFDFGDKPIGPQFGNPNK
;
A
#
# COMPACT_ATOMS: atom_id res chain seq x y z
N MET A 1 1.33 -5.71 -17.28
CA MET A 1 1.68 -4.49 -16.50
C MET A 1 1.36 -4.64 -15.01
N LYS A 2 0.20 -5.18 -14.63
CA LYS A 2 -0.22 -5.37 -13.22
C LYS A 2 0.85 -6.08 -12.34
N PHE A 3 1.45 -7.17 -12.82
CA PHE A 3 2.51 -7.89 -12.09
C PHE A 3 3.81 -7.08 -11.91
N VAL A 4 4.21 -6.28 -12.90
CA VAL A 4 5.42 -5.42 -12.81
C VAL A 4 5.22 -4.33 -11.77
N ILE A 5 4.03 -3.71 -11.76
CA ILE A 5 3.65 -2.68 -10.78
C ILE A 5 3.62 -3.28 -9.37
N GLY A 6 3.02 -4.47 -9.21
CA GLY A 6 3.02 -5.19 -7.93
C GLY A 6 4.43 -5.50 -7.43
N PHE A 7 5.32 -5.97 -8.31
CA PHE A 7 6.70 -6.25 -7.96
C PHE A 7 7.48 -4.99 -7.55
N LEU A 8 7.28 -3.88 -8.26
CA LEU A 8 7.88 -2.58 -7.90
C LEU A 8 7.38 -2.10 -6.54
N LEU A 9 6.08 -2.25 -6.22
CA LEU A 9 5.52 -1.87 -4.92
C LEU A 9 6.09 -2.72 -3.78
N ILE A 10 6.29 -4.02 -3.98
CA ILE A 10 6.94 -4.90 -3.00
C ILE A 10 8.38 -4.48 -2.75
N ILE A 11 9.14 -4.21 -3.82
CA ILE A 11 10.52 -3.71 -3.71
C ILE A 11 10.54 -2.38 -2.95
N LEU A 12 9.66 -1.44 -3.32
CA LEU A 12 9.59 -0.12 -2.70
C LEU A 12 9.24 -0.22 -1.21
N GLY A 13 8.26 -1.04 -0.85
CA GLY A 13 7.90 -1.29 0.55
C GLY A 13 9.05 -1.93 1.34
N GLY A 14 9.79 -2.86 0.72
CA GLY A 14 11.00 -3.45 1.30
C GLY A 14 12.12 -2.43 1.54
N VAL A 15 12.34 -1.53 0.58
CA VAL A 15 13.30 -0.41 0.69
C VAL A 15 12.90 0.53 1.83
N ILE A 16 11.62 0.86 1.97
CA ILE A 16 11.13 1.71 3.08
C ILE A 16 11.41 1.07 4.44
N ILE A 17 11.19 -0.23 4.60
CA ILE A 17 11.50 -0.94 5.85
C ILE A 17 13.02 -0.99 6.09
N ARG A 18 13.81 -1.21 5.04
CA ARG A 18 15.28 -1.25 5.08
C ARG A 18 15.86 0.09 5.53
N TYR A 19 15.35 1.20 5.00
CA TYR A 19 15.82 2.56 5.26
C TYR A 19 14.96 3.34 6.25
N ARG A 20 14.15 2.64 7.07
CA ARG A 20 13.23 3.25 8.04
C ARG A 20 13.87 4.28 8.96
N TYR A 21 15.13 4.08 9.37
CA TYR A 21 15.86 5.03 10.21
C TYR A 21 16.28 6.30 9.47
N HIS A 22 16.57 6.18 8.17
CA HIS A 22 16.90 7.34 7.34
C HIS A 22 15.66 8.19 7.08
N ILE A 23 14.52 7.53 6.81
CA ILE A 23 13.22 8.18 6.67
C ILE A 23 12.84 8.85 7.99
N TYR A 24 12.99 8.15 9.11
CA TYR A 24 12.74 8.70 10.44
C TYR A 24 13.59 9.95 10.73
N ASN A 25 14.89 9.92 10.41
CA ASN A 25 15.76 11.08 10.59
C ASN A 25 15.37 12.27 9.70
N PHE A 26 14.72 12.01 8.56
CA PHE A 26 14.23 13.06 7.66
C PHE A 26 12.87 13.62 8.10
N THR A 27 11.94 12.75 8.53
CA THR A 27 10.58 13.14 8.93
C THR A 27 10.47 13.61 10.37
N GLY A 28 11.44 13.26 11.23
CA GLY A 28 11.38 13.49 12.66
C GLY A 28 10.30 12.67 13.36
N ASP A 29 10.01 13.03 14.60
CA ASP A 29 9.00 12.37 15.42
C ASP A 29 7.58 12.78 15.06
N TRP A 30 6.75 11.78 14.77
CA TRP A 30 5.31 11.96 14.65
C TRP A 30 4.67 11.85 16.03
N GLY A 31 4.15 12.97 16.55
CA GLY A 31 3.54 13.02 17.88
C GLY A 31 2.38 12.05 18.07
N TRP A 32 1.61 11.75 17.02
CA TRP A 32 0.58 10.70 17.08
C TRP A 32 1.21 9.30 17.14
N ALA A 33 2.26 9.03 16.36
CA ALA A 33 2.88 7.72 16.31
C ALA A 33 3.57 7.38 17.63
N GLN A 34 4.26 8.33 18.24
CA GLN A 34 4.84 8.14 19.57
C GLN A 34 3.76 7.90 20.65
N LYS A 35 2.63 8.61 20.56
CA LYS A 35 1.51 8.47 21.50
C LYS A 35 0.81 7.11 21.41
N TYR A 36 0.63 6.56 20.21
CA TYR A 36 -0.11 5.29 20.00
C TYR A 36 0.78 4.05 19.94
N LEU A 37 2.04 4.18 19.49
CA LEU A 37 2.95 3.05 19.25
C LEU A 37 4.14 3.03 20.23
N GLY A 38 4.26 4.01 21.14
CA GLY A 38 5.27 4.05 22.20
C GLY A 38 6.60 4.67 21.79
N GLY A 39 7.65 4.41 22.57
CA GLY A 39 9.02 4.87 22.28
C GLY A 39 9.50 4.28 20.96
N ASN A 40 9.93 5.14 20.03
CA ASN A 40 10.19 4.85 18.60
C ASN A 40 8.93 4.57 17.76
N GLY A 41 7.76 5.02 18.21
CA GLY A 41 6.49 4.82 17.51
C GLY A 41 6.48 5.30 16.06
N THR A 42 7.25 6.33 15.73
CA THR A 42 7.41 6.79 14.34
C THR A 42 8.17 5.80 13.47
N VAL A 43 9.22 5.14 13.98
CA VAL A 43 9.94 4.08 13.25
C VAL A 43 9.01 2.88 13.02
N THR A 44 8.17 2.56 14.01
CA THR A 44 7.16 1.51 13.90
C THR A 44 6.08 1.88 12.86
N ALA A 45 5.62 3.14 12.85
CA ALA A 45 4.66 3.63 11.85
C ALA A 45 5.22 3.56 10.43
N ILE A 46 6.48 3.97 10.22
CA ILE A 46 7.16 3.86 8.91
C ILE A 46 7.26 2.40 8.49
N SER A 47 7.57 1.50 9.43
CA SER A 47 7.64 0.06 9.15
C SER A 47 6.27 -0.52 8.78
N LEU A 48 5.19 -0.06 9.44
CA LEU A 48 3.81 -0.43 9.10
C LEU A 48 3.42 0.06 7.70
N ILE A 49 3.78 1.29 7.33
CA ILE A 49 3.53 1.82 5.99
C ILE A 49 4.25 0.97 4.93
N GLY A 50 5.52 0.64 5.17
CA GLY A 50 6.29 -0.25 4.29
C GLY A 50 5.66 -1.64 4.18
N ALA A 51 5.18 -2.21 5.28
CA ALA A 51 4.49 -3.50 5.28
C ALA A 51 3.17 -3.45 4.50
N ILE A 52 2.36 -2.40 4.68
CA ILE A 52 1.13 -2.18 3.91
C ILE A 52 1.43 -2.06 2.42
N LEU A 53 2.51 -1.38 2.04
CA LEU A 53 2.96 -1.29 0.65
C LEU A 53 3.34 -2.64 0.05
N ILE A 54 4.01 -3.51 0.81
CA ILE A 54 4.31 -4.88 0.38
C ILE A 54 3.02 -5.68 0.21
N PHE A 55 2.11 -5.61 1.19
CA PHE A 55 0.82 -6.29 1.12
C PHE A 55 -0.03 -5.80 -0.06
N ALA A 56 -0.08 -4.49 -0.29
CA ALA A 56 -0.79 -3.90 -1.42
C ALA A 56 -0.15 -4.30 -2.75
N GLY A 57 1.19 -4.30 -2.84
CA GLY A 57 1.93 -4.77 -4.02
C GLY A 57 1.71 -6.25 -4.30
N PHE A 58 1.56 -7.07 -3.26
CA PHE A 58 1.20 -8.49 -3.40
C PHE A 58 -0.26 -8.67 -3.80
N ALA A 59 -1.19 -7.88 -3.25
CA ALA A 59 -2.62 -7.96 -3.55
C ALA A 59 -3.01 -7.37 -4.92
N TYR A 60 -2.20 -6.43 -5.43
CA TYR A 60 -2.39 -5.77 -6.72
C TYR A 60 -2.50 -6.72 -7.93
N PRO A 61 -1.63 -7.72 -8.12
CA PRO A 61 -1.77 -8.71 -9.18
C PRO A 61 -2.99 -9.64 -9.02
N PHE A 62 -3.55 -9.79 -7.81
CA PHE A 62 -4.75 -10.59 -7.56
C PHE A 62 -6.06 -9.85 -7.81
N GLY A 63 -6.00 -8.60 -8.30
CA GLY A 63 -7.21 -7.82 -8.59
C GLY A 63 -7.91 -7.30 -7.33
N ALA A 64 -7.23 -7.22 -6.19
CA ALA A 64 -7.80 -6.66 -4.95
C ALA A 64 -8.25 -5.19 -5.10
N PHE A 65 -7.80 -4.51 -6.17
CA PHE A 65 -8.18 -3.15 -6.52
C PHE A 65 -8.97 -3.05 -7.84
N ASP A 66 -9.43 -4.17 -8.43
CA ASP A 66 -10.30 -4.20 -9.61
C ASP A 66 -11.77 -3.85 -9.26
N PHE A 67 -11.94 -2.76 -8.51
CA PHE A 67 -13.24 -2.13 -8.29
C PHE A 67 -13.74 -1.36 -9.52
N GLY A 68 -12.90 -1.16 -10.55
CA GLY A 68 -13.22 -0.41 -11.78
C GLY A 68 -13.48 -1.25 -13.04
N ASP A 69 -13.14 -2.54 -13.06
CA ASP A 69 -13.36 -3.43 -14.24
C ASP A 69 -14.76 -4.06 -14.25
N LYS A 70 -15.59 -3.78 -13.24
CA LYS A 70 -17.03 -4.02 -13.34
C LYS A 70 -17.65 -2.85 -14.10
N PRO A 71 -18.28 -3.07 -15.27
CA PRO A 71 -18.98 -1.98 -15.95
C PRO A 71 -20.02 -1.40 -14.99
N ILE A 72 -19.84 -0.14 -14.58
CA ILE A 72 -20.85 0.65 -13.86
C ILE A 72 -21.86 1.17 -14.90
N GLY A 73 -22.43 0.23 -15.65
CA GLY A 73 -23.51 0.46 -16.59
C GLY A 73 -24.59 -0.57 -16.28
N PRO A 74 -25.87 -0.17 -16.13
CA PRO A 74 -26.94 -1.14 -15.97
C PRO A 74 -26.84 -2.21 -17.06
N GLN A 75 -26.93 -3.47 -16.66
CA GLN A 75 -27.05 -4.63 -17.55
C GLN A 75 -28.41 -4.60 -18.24
N PHE A 76 -28.69 -3.55 -19.02
CA PHE A 76 -29.80 -3.54 -19.94
C PHE A 76 -29.49 -4.60 -21.00
N GLY A 77 -29.96 -5.81 -20.72
CA GLY A 77 -30.03 -6.89 -21.67
C GLY A 77 -30.63 -6.35 -22.95
N ASN A 78 -29.93 -6.59 -24.05
CA ASN A 78 -30.45 -6.33 -25.38
C ASN A 78 -31.76 -7.14 -25.54
N PRO A 79 -32.94 -6.51 -25.71
CA PRO A 79 -34.19 -7.24 -25.88
C PRO A 79 -34.32 -7.92 -27.25
N ASN A 80 -33.36 -7.73 -28.17
CA ASN A 80 -33.46 -8.16 -29.56
C ASN A 80 -32.26 -9.03 -30.02
N LYS A 81 -31.83 -10.00 -29.22
CA LYS A 81 -31.06 -11.15 -29.70
C LYS A 81 -31.59 -12.44 -29.09
#